data_AF-A0A924KUT5-F1
#
_entry.id   AF-A0A924KUT5-F1
#
_cell.length_a   1.000
_cell.length_b   1.000
_cell.length_c   1.000
_cell.angle_alpha   90.00
_cell.angle_beta   90.00
_cell.angle_gamma   90.00
#
_symmetry.space_group_name_H-M   'P 1'
#
loop_
_entity.id
_entity.type
_entity.pdbx_description
1 polymer ?
#
loop_
_entity_poly.entity_id
_entity_poly.type
_entity_poly.pdbx_seq_one_letter_code
_entity_poly.pdbx_strand_id
1 'polypeptide(L)'
;MSAGGVEHDRERGNPVRYPPKPGCVRLPLAAAELAAYSEIIDTRSPSEWLLDHLPNALSYPALNDDERARVGLLYKQSSSFEAKK
;
A
#
# COMPACT_ATOMS: atom_id res chain seq x y z
N MET A 1 -1.72 27.90 -5.33
CA MET A 1 -2.46 27.63 -4.07
C MET A 1 -1.70 26.55 -3.32
N SER A 2 -1.21 26.89 -2.14
CA SER A 2 -0.10 26.22 -1.45
C SER A 2 -0.44 24.79 -0.99
N ALA A 3 0.40 23.82 -1.36
CA ALA A 3 0.48 22.55 -0.67
C ALA A 3 1.24 22.79 0.65
N GLY A 4 0.50 22.85 1.76
CA GLY A 4 1.07 22.91 3.10
C GLY A 4 1.96 21.70 3.34
N GLY A 5 3.27 21.94 3.44
CA GLY A 5 4.27 20.93 3.75
C GLY A 5 4.00 20.32 5.12
N VAL A 6 4.15 19.00 5.20
CA VAL A 6 4.19 18.29 6.48
C VAL A 6 5.45 18.77 7.20
N GLU A 7 5.32 19.62 8.22
CA GLU A 7 6.48 20.04 9.00
C GLU A 7 7.13 18.83 9.67
N HIS A 8 8.44 18.75 9.48
CA HIS A 8 9.29 17.66 9.91
C HIS A 8 9.59 17.77 11.41
N ASP A 9 8.88 17.05 12.25
CA ASP A 9 9.36 16.77 13.62
C ASP A 9 10.09 15.40 13.62
N ARG A 10 11.25 15.37 12.93
CA ARG A 10 12.11 14.18 12.79
C ARG A 10 12.90 13.86 14.06
N GLU A 11 12.93 14.75 15.04
CA GLU A 11 13.87 14.68 16.17
C GLU A 11 13.39 13.81 17.35
N ARG A 12 12.13 13.34 17.35
CA ARG A 12 11.52 12.62 18.50
C ARG A 12 11.26 11.12 18.31
N GLY A 13 11.70 10.51 17.20
CA GLY A 13 11.54 9.05 16.99
C GLY A 13 10.09 8.56 16.88
N ASN A 14 9.12 9.47 16.71
CA ASN A 14 7.71 9.12 16.56
C ASN A 14 7.41 8.76 15.09
N PRO A 15 6.72 7.64 14.78
CA PRO A 15 6.37 7.30 13.40
C PRO A 15 5.58 8.43 12.73
N VAL A 16 6.02 8.81 11.53
CA VAL A 16 5.31 9.77 10.67
C VAL A 16 3.95 9.17 10.33
N ARG A 17 2.89 9.70 10.93
CA ARG A 17 1.51 9.40 10.52
C ARG A 17 1.17 10.30 9.34
N TYR A 18 1.20 9.73 8.15
CA TYR A 18 0.62 10.41 7.00
C TYR A 18 -0.88 10.57 7.25
N PRO A 19 -1.46 11.76 7.08
CA PRO A 19 -2.91 11.91 7.14
C PRO A 19 -3.54 10.97 6.11
N PRO A 20 -4.72 10.40 6.39
CA PRO A 20 -5.40 9.55 5.44
C PRO A 20 -5.60 10.33 4.14
N LYS A 21 -5.13 9.76 3.02
CA LYS A 21 -5.36 10.37 1.72
C LYS A 21 -6.86 10.45 1.47
N PRO A 22 -7.38 11.56 0.91
CA PRO A 22 -8.77 11.63 0.46
C PRO A 22 -9.12 10.42 -0.42
N GLY A 23 -10.29 9.83 -0.19
CA GLY A 23 -10.73 8.61 -0.89
C GLY A 23 -10.26 7.28 -0.29
N CYS A 24 -9.41 7.30 0.75
CA CYS A 24 -9.07 6.09 1.49
C CYS A 24 -10.25 5.69 2.39
N VAL A 25 -10.83 4.52 2.14
CA VAL A 25 -11.89 3.94 2.99
C VAL A 25 -11.28 2.95 3.97
N ARG A 26 -11.71 3.03 5.23
CA ARG A 26 -11.27 2.10 6.26
C ARG A 26 -12.14 0.84 6.23
N LEU A 27 -11.51 -0.32 6.24
CA LEU A 27 -12.20 -1.60 6.36
C LEU A 27 -12.78 -1.78 7.79
N PRO A 28 -13.86 -2.57 7.96
CA PRO A 28 -14.45 -3.48 6.98
C PRO A 28 -15.31 -2.77 5.94
N LEU A 29 -15.31 -3.34 4.73
CA LEU A 29 -16.23 -3.01 3.66
C LEU A 29 -16.94 -4.31 3.26
N ALA A 30 -18.25 -4.29 3.10
CA ALA A 30 -19.00 -5.42 2.58
C ALA A 30 -18.77 -5.58 1.08
N ALA A 31 -18.81 -6.81 0.58
CA ALA A 31 -18.59 -7.08 -0.85
C ALA A 31 -19.58 -6.34 -1.76
N ALA A 32 -20.81 -6.11 -1.31
CA ALA A 32 -21.80 -5.33 -2.06
C ALA A 32 -21.39 -3.86 -2.24
N GLU A 33 -20.66 -3.28 -1.28
CA GLU A 33 -20.21 -1.88 -1.35
C GLU A 33 -19.05 -1.70 -2.35
N LEU A 34 -18.38 -2.78 -2.76
CA LEU A 34 -17.36 -2.73 -3.82
C LEU A 34 -17.95 -2.33 -5.17
N ALA A 35 -19.23 -2.61 -5.42
CA ALA A 35 -19.92 -2.22 -6.65
C ALA A 35 -20.08 -0.70 -6.81
N ALA A 36 -19.85 0.09 -5.74
CA ALA A 36 -19.84 1.55 -5.82
C ALA A 36 -18.60 2.12 -6.52
N TYR A 37 -17.57 1.30 -6.72
CA TYR A 37 -16.33 1.68 -7.40
C TYR A 37 -16.36 1.22 -8.85
N SER A 38 -15.89 2.08 -9.75
CA SER A 38 -15.80 1.75 -11.18
C SER A 38 -14.83 0.61 -11.45
N GLU A 39 -13.74 0.55 -10.68
CA GLU A 39 -12.68 -0.44 -10.82
C GLU A 39 -12.08 -0.77 -9.45
N ILE A 40 -11.64 -2.02 -9.30
CA ILE A 40 -10.93 -2.52 -8.12
C ILE A 40 -9.56 -2.96 -8.61
N ILE A 41 -8.51 -2.32 -8.12
CA ILE A 41 -7.15 -2.60 -8.55
C ILE A 41 -6.40 -3.34 -7.44
N ASP A 42 -5.86 -4.51 -7.77
CA ASP A 42 -5.00 -5.28 -6.89
C ASP A 42 -3.53 -5.09 -7.32
N THR A 43 -2.75 -4.49 -6.43
CA THR A 43 -1.34 -4.16 -6.71
C THR A 43 -0.35 -5.20 -6.16
N ARG A 44 -0.85 -6.31 -5.61
CA ARG A 44 -0.03 -7.40 -5.08
C ARG A 44 0.72 -8.12 -6.22
N SER A 45 1.66 -8.98 -5.85
CA SER A 45 2.41 -9.73 -6.85
C SER A 45 1.50 -10.70 -7.62
N PRO A 46 1.88 -11.12 -8.84
CA PRO A 46 1.06 -12.05 -9.64
C PRO A 46 0.69 -13.32 -8.88
N SER A 47 1.64 -13.92 -8.14
CA SER A 47 1.37 -15.13 -7.36
C SER A 47 0.41 -14.89 -6.19
N GLU A 48 0.45 -13.72 -5.55
CA GLU A 48 -0.51 -13.37 -4.47
C GLU A 48 -1.93 -13.18 -5.01
N TRP A 49 -2.09 -12.59 -6.20
CA TRP A 49 -3.39 -12.39 -6.86
C TRP A 49 -4.01 -13.70 -7.37
N LEU A 50 -3.18 -14.61 -7.91
CA LEU A 50 -3.61 -15.93 -8.36
C LEU A 50 -4.12 -16.82 -7.21
N LEU A 51 -3.61 -16.62 -6.00
CA LEU A 51 -4.03 -17.38 -4.83
C LEU A 51 -5.45 -16.99 -4.37
N ASP A 52 -5.73 -15.70 -4.30
CA ASP A 52 -7.06 -15.14 -4.00
C ASP A 52 -7.08 -13.63 -4.32
N HIS A 53 -8.22 -13.09 -4.70
CA HIS A 53 -8.45 -11.66 -4.89
C HIS A 53 -9.93 -11.31 -4.75
N LEU A 54 -10.22 -10.02 -4.52
CA LEU A 54 -11.60 -9.55 -4.42
C LEU A 54 -12.36 -9.77 -5.75
N PRO A 55 -13.67 -10.06 -5.71
CA PRO A 55 -14.47 -10.18 -6.92
C PRO A 55 -14.30 -8.95 -7.83
N ASN A 56 -14.14 -9.20 -9.14
CA ASN A 56 -13.94 -8.18 -10.19
C ASN A 56 -12.65 -7.34 -10.05
N ALA A 57 -11.70 -7.71 -9.18
CA ALA A 57 -10.43 -7.01 -9.10
C ALA A 57 -9.52 -7.30 -10.30
N LEU A 58 -8.93 -6.24 -10.86
CA LEU A 58 -7.93 -6.32 -11.92
C LEU A 58 -6.52 -6.36 -11.32
N SER A 59 -5.68 -7.26 -11.83
CA SER A 59 -4.27 -7.35 -11.40
C SER A 59 -3.43 -6.29 -12.11
N TYR A 60 -2.87 -5.36 -11.32
CA TYR A 60 -1.87 -4.38 -11.76
C TYR A 60 -0.67 -4.42 -10.80
N PRO A 61 0.18 -5.47 -10.88
CA PRO A 61 1.25 -5.67 -9.92
C PRO A 61 2.24 -4.51 -9.92
N ALA A 62 2.53 -3.97 -8.73
CA ALA A 62 3.57 -2.97 -8.58
C ALA A 62 4.98 -3.58 -8.66
N LEU A 63 5.09 -4.87 -8.30
CA LEU A 63 6.32 -5.66 -8.29
C LEU A 63 6.03 -7.05 -8.88
N ASN A 64 7.04 -7.65 -9.52
CA ASN A 64 7.01 -9.08 -9.82
C ASN A 64 7.27 -9.93 -8.55
N ASP A 65 7.12 -11.25 -8.65
CA ASP A 65 7.25 -12.16 -7.50
C ASP A 65 8.67 -12.13 -6.87
N ASP A 66 9.72 -12.06 -7.70
CA ASP A 66 11.11 -11.98 -7.23
C ASP A 66 11.42 -10.67 -6.51
N GLU A 67 10.93 -9.55 -7.06
CA GLU A 67 11.02 -8.22 -6.45
C GLU A 67 10.25 -8.15 -5.14
N ARG A 68 9.03 -8.70 -5.10
CA ARG A 68 8.20 -8.81 -3.89
C ARG A 68 8.90 -9.59 -2.79
N ALA A 69 9.57 -10.69 -3.13
CA ALA A 69 10.35 -11.48 -2.19
C ALA A 69 11.58 -10.71 -1.67
N ARG A 70 12.34 -10.08 -2.58
CA ARG A 70 13.54 -9.30 -2.22
C ARG A 70 13.21 -8.11 -1.32
N VAL A 71 12.22 -7.30 -1.71
CA VAL A 71 11.78 -6.12 -0.94
C VAL A 71 11.21 -6.56 0.40
N GLY A 72 10.38 -7.61 0.42
CA GLY A 72 9.83 -8.16 1.66
C GLY A 72 10.92 -8.60 2.65
N LEU A 73 12.01 -9.20 2.15
CA LEU A 73 13.16 -9.59 2.98
C LEU A 73 13.95 -8.37 3.48
N LEU A 74 14.22 -7.40 2.62
CA LEU A 74 14.95 -6.18 2.97
C LEU A 74 14.24 -5.40 4.09
N TYR A 75 12.91 -5.27 4.02
CA TYR A 75 12.12 -4.62 5.08
C TYR A 75 12.06 -5.43 6.39
N LYS A 76 12.28 -6.75 6.33
CA LYS A 76 12.27 -7.63 7.52
C LYS A 76 13.63 -7.66 8.22
N GLN A 77 14.72 -7.59 7.46
CA GLN A 77 16.09 -7.67 7.97
C GLN A 77 16.66 -6.30 8.34
N SER A 78 16.33 -5.28 7.56
CA SER A 78 16.64 -3.90 7.89
C SER A 78 15.35 -3.26 8.39
N SER A 79 15.37 -2.75 9.62
CA SER A 79 14.46 -1.67 10.03
C SER A 79 14.26 -0.72 8.85
N SER A 80 13.02 -0.28 8.57
CA SER A 80 12.53 0.39 7.34
C SER A 80 13.38 1.55 6.78
N PHE A 81 14.43 1.93 7.50
CA PHE A 81 15.42 2.95 7.21
C PHE A 81 16.45 2.57 6.13
N GLU A 82 16.89 1.30 6.00
CA GLU A 82 17.93 0.98 5.00
C GLU A 82 17.41 0.71 3.58
N ALA A 83 16.11 0.51 3.38
CA ALA A 83 15.52 0.28 2.06
C ALA A 83 15.40 1.55 1.19
N LYS A 84 15.97 2.68 1.63
CA LYS A 84 15.88 4.00 0.98
C LYS A 84 17.24 4.69 0.77
N LYS A 85 18.31 3.93 0.52
CA LYS A 85 19.61 4.51 0.12
C LYS A 85 19.88 4.30 -1.36
#